data_AF-A0A3D2KHV6-F1
#
_entry.id   AF-A0A3D2KHV6-F1
#
_cell.length_a   1.000
_cell.length_b   1.000
_cell.length_c   1.000
_cell.angle_alpha   90.00
_cell.angle_beta   90.00
_cell.angle_gamma   90.00
#
_symmetry.space_group_name_H-M   'P 1'
#
loop_
_entity.id
_entity.type
_entity.pdbx_description
1 polymer ?
#
loop_
_entity_poly.entity_id
_entity_poly.type
_entity_poly.pdbx_seq_one_letter_code
_entity_poly.pdbx_strand_id
1 'polypeptide(L)'
;MWVADHWKDYEVIDTSKGEKLERWGKYILLRPDPQVLWDTPKKNPAWKRLNAHYHRSKKGGGEWEFFDLPEQWSIHYKDLTFH
;
A
#
# COMPACT_ATOMS: atom_id res chain seq x y z
N MET A 1 7.33 4.97 -22.52
CA MET A 1 7.04 4.45 -21.16
C MET A 1 6.50 5.62 -20.35
N TRP A 2 5.32 5.49 -19.76
CA TRP A 2 4.70 6.55 -18.97
C TRP A 2 5.00 6.27 -17.50
N VAL A 3 5.43 7.29 -16.75
CA VAL A 3 5.74 7.17 -15.32
C VAL A 3 4.82 8.11 -14.54
N ALA A 4 4.31 7.64 -13.41
CA ALA A 4 3.43 8.40 -12.53
C ALA A 4 4.24 9.06 -11.39
N ASP A 5 5.09 10.02 -11.73
CA ASP A 5 6.07 10.68 -10.85
C ASP A 5 5.55 11.96 -10.16
N HIS A 6 4.32 12.39 -10.46
CA HIS A 6 3.70 13.56 -9.84
C HIS A 6 2.92 13.27 -8.55
N TRP A 7 2.89 12.02 -8.08
CA TRP A 7 2.26 11.67 -6.82
C TRP A 7 3.12 12.11 -5.62
N LYS A 8 2.50 12.77 -4.65
CA LYS A 8 3.11 13.13 -3.36
C LYS A 8 2.51 12.33 -2.20
N ASP A 9 1.20 12.14 -2.26
CA ASP A 9 0.43 11.40 -1.27
C ASP A 9 0.33 9.91 -1.59
N TYR A 10 0.92 9.44 -2.69
CA TYR A 10 1.00 8.03 -2.99
C TYR A 10 2.42 7.65 -3.39
N GLU A 11 2.92 6.56 -2.81
CA GLU A 11 4.14 5.93 -3.30
C GLU A 11 4.14 4.42 -3.02
N VAL A 12 4.83 3.69 -3.88
CA VAL A 12 5.20 2.29 -3.63
C VAL A 12 6.55 2.32 -2.92
N ILE A 13 6.56 1.95 -1.64
CA ILE A 13 7.76 2.01 -0.80
C ILE A 13 8.66 0.79 -1.08
N ASP A 14 8.06 -0.40 -1.14
CA ASP A 14 8.78 -1.65 -1.31
C ASP A 14 7.86 -2.75 -1.87
N THR A 15 8.45 -3.79 -2.44
CA THR A 15 7.73 -4.97 -2.95
C THR A 15 8.56 -6.22 -2.69
N SER A 16 7.94 -7.25 -2.13
CA SER A 16 8.60 -8.52 -1.88
C SER A 16 7.59 -9.63 -1.63
N LYS A 17 7.83 -10.81 -2.21
CA LYS A 17 7.11 -12.06 -1.96
C LYS A 17 5.60 -11.94 -2.13
N GLY A 18 5.16 -11.43 -3.28
CA GLY A 18 3.74 -11.24 -3.60
C GLY A 18 3.07 -10.09 -2.86
N GLU A 19 3.83 -9.27 -2.14
CA GLU A 19 3.30 -8.15 -1.37
C GLU A 19 3.85 -6.81 -1.87
N LYS A 20 3.00 -5.78 -1.78
CA LYS A 20 3.28 -4.40 -2.14
C LYS A 20 3.03 -3.50 -0.94
N LEU A 21 4.10 -2.84 -0.48
CA LEU A 21 4.08 -1.89 0.62
C LEU A 21 3.89 -0.48 0.06
N GLU A 22 2.81 0.18 0.45
CA GLU A 22 2.39 1.47 -0.12
C GLU A 22 2.15 2.51 0.96
N ARG A 23 2.46 3.77 0.65
CA ARG A 23 2.00 4.90 1.46
C ARG A 23 0.85 5.60 0.74
N TRP A 24 -0.20 5.88 1.51
CA TRP A 24 -1.37 6.66 1.13
C TRP A 24 -1.52 7.80 2.13
N GLY A 25 -1.10 9.00 1.74
CA GLY A 25 -0.96 10.17 2.60
C GLY A 25 0.09 9.90 3.67
N LYS A 26 -0.37 9.68 4.91
CA LYS A 26 0.45 9.30 6.07
C LYS A 26 0.33 7.83 6.47
N TYR A 27 -0.53 7.07 5.79
CA TYR A 27 -0.86 5.70 6.17
C TYR A 27 -0.11 4.69 5.32
N ILE A 28 0.40 3.65 5.96
CA ILE A 28 1.14 2.56 5.33
C ILE A 28 0.22 1.37 5.20
N LEU A 29 -0.03 0.95 3.96
CA LEU A 29 -0.89 -0.20 3.64
C LEU A 29 -0.04 -1.32 3.04
N LEU A 30 -0.35 -2.55 3.44
CA LEU A 30 0.19 -3.74 2.79
C LEU A 30 -0.90 -4.40 1.95
N ARG A 31 -0.63 -4.59 0.66
CA ARG A 31 -1.58 -5.23 -0.27
C ARG A 31 -0.89 -6.32 -1.10
N PRO A 32 -1.63 -7.39 -1.44
CA PRO A 32 -1.12 -8.45 -2.28
C PRO A 32 -1.04 -7.97 -3.73
N ASP A 33 0.11 -8.22 -4.34
CA ASP A 33 0.36 -7.99 -5.77
C ASP A 33 0.95 -9.27 -6.37
N PRO A 34 0.15 -10.07 -7.12
CA PRO A 34 0.60 -11.35 -7.66
C PRO A 34 1.71 -11.20 -8.73
N GLN A 35 2.00 -9.98 -9.20
CA GLN A 35 3.08 -9.72 -10.15
C GLN A 35 4.43 -9.52 -9.44
N VAL A 36 4.44 -9.35 -8.12
CA VAL A 36 5.66 -9.28 -7.32
C VAL A 36 6.22 -10.68 -7.10
N LEU A 37 7.01 -11.15 -8.06
CA LEU A 37 7.55 -12.52 -8.05
C LEU A 37 8.87 -12.67 -7.26
N TRP A 38 9.57 -11.57 -6.98
CA TRP A 38 10.85 -11.58 -6.30
C TRP A 38 10.70 -11.66 -4.78
N ASP A 39 11.66 -12.34 -4.13
CA ASP A 39 11.76 -12.44 -2.66
C ASP A 39 13.03 -11.71 -2.21
N THR A 40 12.85 -10.50 -1.71
CA THR A 40 13.93 -9.64 -1.20
C THR A 40 13.77 -9.42 0.31
N PRO A 41 14.88 -9.22 1.06
CA PRO A 41 14.79 -8.92 2.48
C PRO A 41 14.01 -7.62 2.73
N LYS A 42 12.98 -7.70 3.59
CA LYS A 42 12.12 -6.60 4.01
C LYS A 42 12.83 -5.63 4.97
N LYS A 43 13.85 -4.91 4.47
CA LYS A 43 14.70 -4.03 5.28
C LYS A 43 14.02 -2.72 5.69
N ASN A 44 13.04 -2.26 4.91
CA ASN A 44 12.35 -1.01 5.21
C ASN A 44 11.57 -1.13 6.55
N PRO A 45 11.76 -0.21 7.51
CA PRO A 45 11.03 -0.25 8.79
C PRO A 45 9.49 -0.20 8.65
N ALA A 46 8.98 0.35 7.55
CA ALA A 46 7.54 0.44 7.26
C ALA A 46 6.87 -0.94 7.19
N TRP A 47 7.60 -2.01 6.86
CA TRP A 47 7.08 -3.39 6.94
C TRP A 47 6.60 -3.80 8.33
N LYS A 48 7.05 -3.11 9.38
CA LYS A 48 6.68 -3.36 10.80
C LYS A 48 5.72 -2.32 11.35
N ARG A 49 5.33 -1.31 10.56
CA ARG A 49 4.50 -0.17 10.98
C ARG A 49 3.36 0.04 9.99
N LEU A 50 2.55 -1.01 9.83
CA LEU A 50 1.39 -1.00 8.96
C LEU A 50 0.20 -0.33 9.67
N ASN A 51 -0.57 0.46 8.93
CA ASN A 51 -1.87 0.96 9.36
C ASN A 51 -3.00 -0.01 8.98
N ALA A 52 -2.85 -0.75 7.87
CA ALA A 52 -3.70 -1.89 7.56
C ALA A 52 -3.02 -2.89 6.60
N HIS A 53 -3.51 -4.13 6.59
CA HIS A 53 -3.07 -5.21 5.71
C HIS A 53 -4.27 -5.90 5.07
N TYR A 54 -4.27 -6.02 3.75
CA TYR A 54 -5.31 -6.74 3.03
C TYR A 54 -4.94 -8.22 2.82
N HIS A 55 -5.69 -9.12 3.42
CA HIS A 55 -5.51 -10.56 3.29
C HIS A 55 -6.39 -11.10 2.17
N ARG A 56 -5.78 -11.56 1.07
CA ARG A 56 -6.53 -12.13 -0.05
C ARG A 56 -7.04 -13.54 0.27
N SER A 57 -8.32 -13.77 0.04
CA SER A 57 -8.92 -15.10 0.18
C SER A 57 -8.70 -15.96 -1.08
N LYS A 58 -8.42 -17.25 -0.87
CA LYS A 58 -8.34 -18.24 -1.97
C LYS A 58 -9.69 -18.48 -2.67
N LYS A 59 -10.81 -18.14 -2.02
CA LYS A 59 -12.17 -18.30 -2.56
C LYS A 59 -12.68 -17.06 -3.32
N GLY A 60 -11.81 -16.05 -3.51
CA GLY A 60 -12.19 -14.75 -4.06
C GLY A 60 -12.48 -13.73 -2.94
N GLY A 61 -12.21 -12.46 -3.23
CA GLY A 61 -12.25 -11.38 -2.24
C GLY A 61 -11.09 -11.44 -1.25
N GLY A 62 -11.34 -10.98 -0.03
CA GLY A 62 -10.36 -10.82 1.03
C GLY A 62 -10.87 -9.87 2.10
N GLU A 63 -10.10 -9.72 3.16
CA GLU A 63 -10.47 -8.91 4.32
C GLU A 63 -9.33 -7.96 4.70
N TRP A 64 -9.72 -6.84 5.30
CA TRP A 64 -8.77 -5.88 5.85
C TRP A 64 -8.56 -6.15 7.34
N GLU A 65 -7.30 -6.27 7.72
CA GLU A 65 -6.85 -6.16 9.10
C GLU A 65 -6.42 -4.72 9.35
N PHE A 66 -7.14 -4.00 10.22
CA PHE A 66 -6.89 -2.59 10.53
C PHE A 66 -6.14 -2.46 11.86
N PHE A 67 -5.17 -1.54 11.93
CA PHE A 67 -4.41 -1.26 13.15
C PHE A 67 -4.69 0.16 13.66
N ASP A 68 -4.23 1.16 12.92
CA ASP A 68 -4.39 2.59 13.24
C ASP A 68 -4.72 3.35 11.96
N LEU A 69 -5.96 3.17 11.49
CA LEU A 69 -6.45 3.75 10.25
C LEU A 69 -7.83 4.39 10.52
N PRO A 70 -8.06 5.65 10.12
CA PRO A 70 -9.39 6.22 10.16
C PRO A 70 -10.29 5.51 9.14
N GLU A 71 -11.61 5.64 9.33
CA GLU A 71 -12.60 5.13 8.37
C GLU A 71 -12.41 5.75 6.97
N GLN A 72 -12.00 7.01 6.93
CA GLN A 72 -11.79 7.77 5.70
C GLN A 72 -10.67 8.80 5.88
N TRP A 73 -9.90 9.07 4.83
CA TRP A 73 -8.89 10.13 4.82
C TRP A 73 -8.70 10.69 3.41
N SER A 74 -8.21 11.93 3.33
CA SER A 74 -8.02 12.58 2.05
C SER A 74 -6.65 12.33 1.43
N ILE A 75 -6.63 12.22 0.10
CA ILE A 75 -5.45 12.07 -0.75
C ILE A 75 -5.46 13.16 -1.81
N HIS A 76 -4.28 13.74 -2.07
CA HIS A 76 -4.13 14.79 -3.08
C HIS A 76 -3.36 14.30 -4.30
N TYR A 77 -3.80 14.73 -5.47
CA TYR A 77 -3.05 14.61 -6.72
C TYR A 77 -3.10 15.92 -7.49
N LYS A 78 -1.97 16.63 -7.51
CA LYS A 78 -1.89 18.01 -8.03
C LYS A 78 -2.96 18.87 -7.33
N ASP A 79 -3.87 19.47 -8.08
CA ASP A 79 -4.93 20.34 -7.55
C ASP A 79 -6.22 19.55 -7.18
N LEU A 80 -6.21 18.22 -7.34
CA LEU A 80 -7.34 17.36 -7.00
C LEU A 80 -7.25 16.84 -5.57
N THR A 81 -8.40 16.79 -4.90
CA THR A 81 -8.57 16.17 -3.58
C THR A 81 -9.57 15.04 -3.69
N PHE A 82 -9.21 13.89 -3.15
CA PHE A 82 -10.06 12.71 -3.01
C PHE A 82 -10.35 12.53 -1.52
N HIS A 83 -11.61 12.29 -1.17
CA HIS A 83 -12.03 12.00 0.19
C HIS A 83 -12.32 10.52 0.35
#